data_AF-A0A1Q3BNQ1-F1
#
_entry.id   AF-A0A1Q3BNQ1-F1
#
_cell.length_a   1.000
_cell.length_b   1.000
_cell.length_c   1.000
_cell.angle_alpha   90.00
_cell.angle_beta   90.00
_cell.angle_gamma   90.00
#
_symmetry.space_group_name_H-M   'P 1'
#
loop_
_entity.id
_entity.type
_entity.pdbx_description
1 polymer ?
#
loop_
_entity_poly.entity_id
_entity_poly.type
_entity_poly.pdbx_seq_one_letter_code
_entity_poly.pdbx_strand_id
1 'polypeptide(L)'
;MAIDDLDEDEDENEVSELLELLEQFSLENASLKKTIKAINKENVSLKLEIECLSNKSLDDEIISLEKENETLKLEVDALKKTFPKFSNSSEKLDNLLGLQRCVFNKAGLGYDEMNNVKHCQKYLEKKDIKKTPSSITCNNCNKNGHTTHNCYHKKMTYIREINLNKTSSIEIKCLR
;
A
#
# COMPACT_ATOMS: atom_id res chain seq x y z
N MET A 1 -44.45 65.96 85.64
CA MET A 1 -44.38 65.12 84.44
C MET A 1 -43.02 65.40 83.83
N ALA A 2 -42.05 64.53 84.10
CA ALA A 2 -40.79 64.54 83.37
C ALA A 2 -41.09 63.82 82.07
N ILE A 3 -40.96 64.53 80.95
CA ILE A 3 -40.99 63.95 79.62
C ILE A 3 -39.53 63.65 79.34
N ASP A 4 -39.24 62.38 79.12
CA ASP A 4 -37.93 61.88 78.73
C ASP A 4 -37.54 62.55 77.40
N ASP A 5 -36.65 63.54 77.46
CA ASP A 5 -35.91 64.07 76.31
C ASP A 5 -34.89 63.00 75.90
N LEU A 6 -35.36 61.94 75.23
CA LEU A 6 -34.52 60.88 74.69
C LEU A 6 -34.39 61.06 73.18
N ASP A 7 -33.15 61.31 72.76
CA ASP A 7 -32.49 60.73 71.58
C ASP A 7 -33.02 61.06 70.16
N GLU A 8 -33.75 62.16 69.94
CA GLU A 8 -34.16 62.58 68.58
C GLU A 8 -32.96 62.81 67.62
N ASP A 9 -31.82 63.29 68.14
CA ASP A 9 -30.62 63.56 67.34
C ASP A 9 -29.86 62.28 66.92
N GLU A 10 -29.99 61.19 67.69
CA GLU A 10 -29.31 59.90 67.40
C GLU A 10 -30.06 59.15 66.28
N ASP A 11 -31.40 59.19 66.31
CA ASP A 11 -32.27 58.62 65.28
C ASP A 11 -32.12 59.33 63.91
N GLU A 12 -31.95 60.66 63.88
CA GLU A 12 -31.72 61.41 62.61
C GLU A 12 -30.38 61.06 61.94
N ASN A 13 -29.34 60.78 62.73
CA ASN A 13 -28.03 60.38 62.23
C ASN A 13 -28.08 58.97 61.60
N GLU A 14 -28.77 58.01 62.24
CA GLU A 14 -28.98 56.67 61.67
C GLU A 14 -29.77 56.70 60.36
N VAL A 15 -30.82 57.52 60.27
CA VAL A 15 -31.63 57.68 59.04
C VAL A 15 -30.78 58.23 57.89
N SER A 16 -29.87 59.17 58.18
CA SER A 16 -28.96 59.76 57.19
C SER A 16 -27.96 58.72 56.64
N GLU A 17 -27.35 57.90 57.50
CA GLU A 17 -26.45 56.82 57.07
C GLU A 17 -27.18 55.77 56.21
N LEU A 18 -28.42 55.42 56.57
CA LEU A 18 -29.24 54.49 55.78
C LEU A 18 -29.59 55.05 54.39
N LEU A 19 -29.83 56.35 54.27
CA LEU A 19 -30.08 57.01 52.98
C LEU A 19 -28.84 56.98 52.07
N GLU A 20 -27.65 57.26 52.62
CA GLU A 20 -26.39 57.18 51.87
C GLU A 20 -26.12 55.75 51.37
N LEU A 21 -26.34 54.74 52.23
CA LEU A 21 -26.23 53.33 51.86
C LEU A 21 -27.21 52.96 50.74
N LEU A 22 -28.46 53.44 50.81
CA LEU A 22 -29.47 53.18 49.79
C LEU A 22 -29.07 53.79 48.44
N GLU A 23 -28.53 55.01 48.45
CA GLU A 23 -28.05 55.67 47.23
C GLU A 23 -26.86 54.90 46.64
N GLN A 24 -25.91 54.46 47.47
CA GLN A 24 -24.77 53.65 47.02
C GLN A 24 -25.23 52.31 46.40
N PHE A 25 -26.15 51.59 47.05
CA PHE A 25 -26.74 50.37 46.50
C PHE A 25 -27.47 50.62 45.18
N SER A 26 -28.15 51.76 45.03
CA SER A 26 -28.83 52.12 43.80
C SER A 26 -27.85 52.31 42.63
N LEU A 27 -26.71 52.95 42.89
CA LEU A 27 -25.64 53.16 41.92
C LEU A 27 -24.98 51.84 41.52
N GLU A 28 -24.69 50.98 42.50
CA GLU A 28 -24.11 49.67 42.26
C GLU A 28 -25.05 48.79 41.42
N ASN A 29 -26.35 48.75 41.75
CA ASN A 29 -27.36 48.04 40.96
C ASN A 29 -27.47 48.56 39.52
N ALA A 30 -27.36 49.88 39.32
CA ALA A 30 -27.33 50.46 37.99
C ALA A 30 -26.08 50.05 37.20
N SER A 31 -24.93 49.94 37.87
CA SER A 31 -23.68 49.47 37.26
C SER A 31 -23.76 47.99 36.86
N LEU A 32 -24.25 47.12 37.76
CA LEU A 32 -24.46 45.69 37.53
C LEU A 32 -25.41 45.44 36.36
N LYS A 33 -26.48 46.23 36.27
CA LYS A 33 -27.43 46.15 35.15
C LYS A 33 -26.78 46.50 33.80
N LYS A 34 -25.79 47.41 33.78
CA LYS A 34 -25.04 47.74 32.57
C LYS A 34 -24.09 46.61 32.18
N THR A 35 -23.35 46.04 33.13
CA THR A 35 -22.45 44.89 32.86
C THR A 35 -23.22 43.66 32.40
N ILE A 36 -24.35 43.32 33.02
CA ILE A 36 -25.22 42.21 32.57
C ILE A 36 -25.66 42.41 31.10
N LYS A 37 -26.03 43.64 30.71
CA LYS A 37 -26.39 43.96 29.32
C LYS A 37 -25.22 43.79 28.37
N ALA A 38 -24.00 44.18 28.77
CA ALA A 38 -22.80 44.01 27.95
C ALA A 38 -22.47 42.53 27.75
N ILE A 39 -22.43 41.75 28.84
CA ILE A 39 -22.16 40.30 28.83
C ILE A 39 -23.20 39.56 27.98
N ASN A 40 -24.48 39.92 28.09
CA ASN A 40 -25.52 39.29 27.27
C ASN A 40 -25.34 39.55 25.77
N LYS A 41 -24.88 40.75 25.37
CA LYS A 41 -24.56 41.04 23.96
C LYS A 41 -23.40 40.18 23.47
N GLU A 42 -22.35 40.08 24.27
CA GLU A 42 -21.18 39.25 23.96
C GLU A 42 -21.56 37.77 23.85
N ASN A 43 -22.35 37.24 24.79
CA ASN A 43 -22.85 35.87 24.74
C ASN A 43 -23.68 35.57 23.48
N VAL A 44 -24.50 36.52 23.02
CA VAL A 44 -25.25 36.36 21.75
C VAL A 44 -24.28 36.34 20.56
N SER A 45 -23.28 37.23 20.55
CA SER A 45 -22.27 37.26 19.49
C SER A 45 -21.47 35.95 19.41
N LEU A 46 -20.99 35.45 20.55
CA LEU A 46 -20.22 34.21 20.63
C LEU A 46 -21.06 33.00 20.19
N LYS A 47 -22.35 32.95 20.55
CA LYS A 47 -23.26 31.89 20.07
C LYS A 47 -23.40 31.89 18.56
N LEU A 48 -23.54 33.06 17.93
CA LEU A 48 -23.64 33.19 16.48
C LEU A 48 -22.34 32.77 15.78
N GLU A 49 -21.19 33.08 16.36
CA GLU A 49 -19.89 32.68 15.83
C GLU A 49 -19.70 31.15 15.89
N ILE A 50 -20.06 30.52 17.00
CA ILE A 50 -20.05 29.05 17.15
C ILE A 50 -20.97 28.39 16.11
N GLU A 51 -22.19 28.90 15.93
CA GLU A 51 -23.13 28.37 14.94
C GLU A 51 -22.60 28.51 13.51
N CYS A 52 -21.98 29.65 13.18
CA CYS A 52 -21.35 29.88 11.88
C CYS A 52 -20.17 28.93 11.63
N LEU A 53 -19.35 28.66 12.64
CA LEU A 53 -18.21 27.74 12.53
C LEU A 53 -18.67 26.28 12.40
N SER A 54 -19.73 25.90 13.11
CA SER A 54 -20.28 24.53 13.07
C SER A 54 -20.89 24.16 11.72
N ASN A 55 -21.43 25.12 10.97
CA ASN A 55 -22.25 24.84 9.79
C ASN A 55 -21.53 24.95 8.43
N LYS A 56 -20.28 25.45 8.37
CA LYS A 56 -19.80 26.06 7.11
C LYS A 56 -18.86 25.27 6.19
N SER A 57 -18.22 24.17 6.57
CA SER A 57 -17.22 23.63 5.64
C SER A 57 -16.69 22.23 5.94
N LEU A 58 -16.68 21.84 7.21
CA LEU A 58 -15.87 20.68 7.61
C LEU A 58 -16.54 19.36 7.22
N ASP A 59 -17.86 19.26 7.30
CA ASP A 59 -18.54 17.99 7.02
C ASP A 59 -18.42 17.56 5.55
N ASP A 60 -18.60 18.48 4.61
CA ASP A 60 -18.46 18.19 3.18
C ASP A 60 -17.00 17.86 2.81
N GLU A 61 -16.03 18.56 3.41
CA GLU A 61 -14.61 18.32 3.20
C GLU A 61 -14.18 16.96 3.80
N ILE A 62 -14.69 16.61 4.99
CA ILE A 62 -14.50 15.29 5.61
C ILE A 62 -15.08 14.19 4.72
N ILE A 63 -16.32 14.34 4.25
CA ILE A 63 -16.97 13.36 3.37
C ILE A 63 -16.20 13.20 2.06
N SER A 64 -15.69 14.29 1.49
CA SER A 64 -14.87 14.25 0.28
C SER A 64 -13.56 13.50 0.51
N LEU A 65 -12.85 13.83 1.59
CA LEU A 65 -11.58 13.18 1.96
C LEU A 65 -11.77 11.70 2.28
N GLU A 66 -12.86 11.32 2.94
CA GLU A 66 -13.17 9.92 3.23
C GLU A 66 -13.35 9.09 1.95
N LYS A 67 -14.10 9.62 0.97
CA LYS A 67 -14.29 8.96 -0.33
C LYS A 67 -12.99 8.82 -1.12
N GLU A 68 -12.14 9.84 -1.11
CA GLU A 68 -10.82 9.79 -1.74
C GLU A 68 -9.95 8.72 -1.06
N ASN A 69 -9.95 8.66 0.26
CA ASN A 69 -9.21 7.65 1.03
C ASN A 69 -9.67 6.22 0.73
N GLU A 70 -10.98 5.98 0.61
CA GLU A 70 -11.51 4.67 0.21
C GLU A 70 -11.05 4.28 -1.20
N THR A 71 -11.09 5.23 -2.14
CA THR A 71 -10.63 5.01 -3.52
C THR A 71 -9.15 4.66 -3.57
N LEU A 72 -8.31 5.44 -2.88
CA LEU A 72 -6.87 5.20 -2.79
C LEU A 72 -6.53 3.85 -2.15
N LYS A 73 -7.26 3.43 -1.11
CA LYS A 73 -7.09 2.10 -0.51
C LYS A 73 -7.36 0.97 -1.51
N LEU A 74 -8.40 1.09 -2.32
CA LEU A 74 -8.72 0.11 -3.36
C LEU A 74 -7.64 0.04 -4.44
N GLU A 75 -7.13 1.18 -4.89
CA GLU A 75 -6.03 1.24 -5.86
C GLU A 75 -4.74 0.64 -5.31
N VAL A 76 -4.39 0.97 -4.05
CA VAL A 76 -3.22 0.40 -3.38
C VAL A 76 -3.34 -1.12 -3.26
N ASP A 77 -4.51 -1.64 -2.91
CA ASP A 77 -4.73 -3.08 -2.82
C ASP A 77 -4.69 -3.77 -4.19
N ALA A 78 -5.19 -3.12 -5.24
CA ALA A 78 -5.07 -3.61 -6.61
C ALA A 78 -3.60 -3.64 -7.06
N LEU A 79 -2.84 -2.58 -6.79
CA LEU A 79 -1.40 -2.49 -7.08
C LEU A 79 -0.61 -3.54 -6.29
N LYS A 80 -0.88 -3.71 -5.00
CA LYS A 80 -0.25 -4.75 -4.18
C LYS A 80 -0.50 -6.17 -4.72
N LYS A 81 -1.65 -6.42 -5.35
CA LYS A 81 -1.95 -7.72 -5.99
C LYS A 81 -1.21 -7.93 -7.31
N THR A 82 -0.99 -6.87 -8.10
CA THR A 82 -0.32 -6.97 -9.40
C THR A 82 1.20 -6.88 -9.29
N PHE A 83 1.72 -6.14 -8.31
CA PHE A 83 3.14 -5.91 -8.09
C PHE A 83 3.98 -7.20 -7.98
N PRO A 84 3.57 -8.25 -7.24
CA PRO A 84 4.32 -9.51 -7.19
C PRO A 84 4.42 -10.20 -8.55
N LYS A 85 3.37 -10.13 -9.38
CA LYS A 85 3.40 -10.72 -10.73
C LYS A 85 4.39 -9.98 -11.62
N PHE A 86 4.39 -8.66 -11.56
CA PHE A 86 5.34 -7.81 -12.28
C PHE A 86 6.77 -8.08 -11.80
N SER A 87 7.02 -8.06 -10.49
CA SER A 87 8.33 -8.35 -9.88
C SER A 87 8.85 -9.73 -10.29
N ASN A 88 8.00 -10.76 -10.22
CA ASN A 88 8.37 -12.13 -10.64
C ASN A 88 8.68 -12.21 -12.15
N SER A 89 7.97 -11.46 -12.98
CA SER A 89 8.24 -11.41 -14.42
C SER A 89 9.55 -10.67 -14.74
N SER A 90 9.83 -9.57 -14.02
CA SER A 90 11.08 -8.82 -14.13
C SER A 90 12.26 -9.70 -13.75
N GLU A 91 12.20 -10.40 -12.62
CA GLU A 91 13.26 -11.31 -12.19
C GLU A 91 13.52 -12.42 -13.21
N LYS A 92 12.46 -12.99 -13.81
CA LYS A 92 12.60 -14.00 -14.87
C LYS A 92 13.26 -13.43 -16.12
N LEU A 93 12.89 -12.21 -16.53
CA LEU A 93 13.48 -11.54 -17.68
C LEU A 93 14.96 -11.22 -17.43
N ASP A 94 15.30 -10.68 -16.26
CA ASP A 94 16.70 -10.39 -15.88
C ASP A 94 17.56 -11.66 -15.88
N ASN A 95 17.03 -12.77 -15.35
CA ASN A 95 17.69 -14.06 -15.39
C ASN A 95 17.90 -14.56 -16.84
N LEU A 96 16.90 -14.40 -17.72
CA LEU A 96 17.01 -14.79 -19.13
C LEU A 96 18.05 -13.94 -19.87
N LEU A 97 18.02 -12.62 -19.70
CA LEU A 97 18.96 -11.69 -20.32
C LEU A 97 20.37 -11.88 -19.79
N GLY A 98 20.54 -12.15 -18.49
CA GLY A 98 21.82 -12.49 -17.89
C GLY A 98 22.43 -13.76 -18.50
N LEU A 99 21.61 -14.80 -18.73
CA LEU A 99 22.04 -16.02 -19.42
C LEU A 99 22.34 -15.78 -20.91
N GLN A 100 21.60 -14.93 -21.61
CA GLN A 100 21.90 -14.60 -23.01
C GLN A 100 23.23 -13.85 -23.14
N ARG A 101 23.48 -12.84 -22.30
CA ARG A 101 24.76 -12.10 -22.28
C ARG A 101 25.95 -13.04 -22.05
N CYS A 102 25.79 -14.05 -21.20
CA CYS A 102 26.76 -15.10 -20.97
C CYS A 102 27.08 -15.94 -22.22
N VAL A 103 26.06 -16.35 -22.98
CA VAL A 103 26.21 -17.32 -24.07
C VAL A 103 26.70 -16.68 -25.38
N PHE A 104 26.34 -15.42 -25.64
CA PHE A 104 26.60 -14.76 -26.92
C PHE A 104 27.85 -13.87 -26.95
N ASN A 105 28.43 -13.50 -25.80
CA ASN A 105 29.66 -12.69 -25.77
C ASN A 105 30.94 -13.46 -26.13
N LYS A 106 30.89 -14.58 -26.86
CA LYS A 106 32.07 -15.40 -27.18
C LYS A 106 33.05 -14.80 -28.20
N ALA A 107 32.81 -13.57 -28.67
CA ALA A 107 33.73 -12.88 -29.57
C ALA A 107 33.65 -11.36 -29.35
N GLY A 108 34.78 -10.74 -28.99
CA GLY A 108 34.93 -9.29 -28.80
C GLY A 108 36.21 -8.94 -28.02
N LEU A 109 36.84 -7.80 -28.33
CA LEU A 109 37.96 -7.26 -27.56
C LEU A 109 37.49 -6.93 -26.14
N GLY A 110 38.06 -7.61 -25.13
CA GLY A 110 37.62 -7.53 -23.73
C GLY A 110 36.80 -8.74 -23.25
N TYR A 111 36.62 -9.79 -24.06
CA TYR A 111 36.06 -11.05 -23.60
C TYR A 111 36.99 -11.72 -22.59
N ASP A 112 36.57 -11.73 -21.32
CA ASP A 112 37.19 -12.49 -20.25
C ASP A 112 36.30 -13.69 -19.89
N GLU A 113 36.77 -14.87 -20.28
CA GLU A 113 36.11 -16.15 -20.09
C GLU A 113 35.87 -16.45 -18.60
N MET A 114 36.78 -16.06 -17.71
CA MET A 114 36.66 -16.32 -16.26
C MET A 114 35.62 -15.43 -15.59
N ASN A 115 35.47 -14.18 -16.04
CA ASN A 115 34.47 -13.25 -15.50
C ASN A 115 33.05 -13.58 -15.98
N ASN A 116 32.89 -14.00 -17.25
CA ASN A 116 31.60 -14.52 -17.72
C ASN A 116 31.24 -15.81 -16.98
N VAL A 117 32.14 -16.79 -16.85
CA VAL A 117 31.84 -18.06 -16.14
C VAL A 117 31.36 -17.81 -14.71
N LYS A 118 32.00 -16.91 -13.94
CA LYS A 118 31.53 -16.52 -12.60
C LYS A 118 30.14 -15.86 -12.61
N HIS A 119 29.90 -14.97 -13.58
CA HIS A 119 28.60 -14.32 -13.75
C HIS A 119 27.51 -15.36 -14.07
N CYS A 120 27.72 -16.23 -15.06
CA CYS A 120 26.79 -17.29 -15.44
C CYS A 120 26.55 -18.28 -14.30
N GLN A 121 27.61 -18.68 -13.59
CA GLN A 121 27.55 -19.61 -12.48
C GLN A 121 26.67 -19.06 -11.34
N LYS A 122 26.75 -17.76 -11.03
CA LYS A 122 25.88 -17.10 -10.05
C LYS A 122 24.38 -17.18 -10.40
N TYR A 123 24.02 -17.21 -11.69
CA TYR A 123 22.62 -17.39 -12.13
C TYR A 123 22.21 -18.86 -12.20
N LEU A 124 23.14 -19.77 -12.50
CA LEU A 124 22.91 -21.21 -12.51
C LEU A 124 22.73 -21.77 -11.10
N GLU A 125 23.56 -21.34 -10.14
CA GLU A 125 23.48 -21.75 -8.73
C GLU A 125 22.15 -21.34 -8.08
N LYS A 126 21.60 -20.16 -8.43
CA LYS A 126 20.24 -19.75 -7.98
C LYS A 126 19.12 -20.64 -8.52
N LYS A 127 19.31 -21.25 -9.70
CA LYS A 127 18.34 -22.16 -10.33
C LYS A 127 18.39 -23.55 -9.68
N ASP A 128 19.56 -23.94 -9.18
CA ASP A 128 19.81 -25.28 -8.63
C ASP A 128 19.24 -25.49 -7.23
N ILE A 129 18.95 -24.41 -6.49
CA ILE A 129 18.20 -24.45 -5.22
C ILE A 129 16.72 -24.86 -5.45
N LYS A 130 16.21 -24.79 -6.69
CA LYS A 130 14.84 -25.19 -7.09
C LYS A 130 14.80 -26.35 -8.08
N LYS A 131 15.76 -27.29 -8.03
CA LYS A 131 15.72 -28.49 -8.90
C LYS A 131 14.76 -29.55 -8.34
N THR A 132 13.55 -29.61 -8.88
CA THR A 132 12.81 -30.88 -8.93
C THR A 132 13.55 -31.84 -9.88
N PRO A 133 13.82 -33.10 -9.49
CA PRO A 133 14.49 -34.05 -10.36
C PRO A 133 13.47 -34.55 -11.40
N SER A 134 13.36 -33.86 -12.54
CA SER A 134 12.64 -34.44 -13.68
C SER A 134 13.46 -35.60 -14.23
N SER A 135 13.16 -36.82 -13.80
CA SER A 135 13.67 -38.03 -14.43
C SER A 135 13.09 -38.08 -15.85
N ILE A 136 13.84 -37.61 -16.83
CA ILE A 136 13.45 -37.74 -18.24
C ILE A 136 13.50 -39.23 -18.58
N THR A 137 12.32 -39.84 -18.73
CA THR A 137 12.15 -41.22 -19.20
C THR A 137 11.91 -41.24 -20.70
N CYS A 138 12.59 -42.13 -21.41
CA CYS A 138 12.44 -42.29 -22.85
C CYS A 138 11.18 -43.10 -23.18
N ASN A 139 10.24 -42.56 -23.95
CA ASN A 139 9.00 -43.28 -24.31
C ASN A 139 9.25 -44.49 -25.23
N ASN A 140 10.44 -44.62 -25.83
CA ASN A 140 10.75 -45.71 -26.76
C ASN A 140 11.41 -46.93 -26.07
N CYS A 141 12.15 -46.73 -24.98
CA CYS A 141 12.81 -47.83 -24.27
C CYS A 141 12.53 -47.83 -22.75
N ASN A 142 11.70 -46.91 -22.27
CA ASN A 142 11.31 -46.73 -20.88
C ASN A 142 12.47 -46.58 -19.89
N LYS A 143 13.67 -46.20 -20.37
CA LYS A 143 14.85 -45.92 -19.54
C LYS A 143 15.01 -44.43 -19.29
N ASN A 144 15.52 -44.09 -18.11
CA ASN A 144 15.76 -42.71 -17.71
C ASN A 144 17.07 -42.15 -18.30
N GLY A 145 17.20 -40.83 -18.34
CA GLY A 145 18.43 -40.12 -18.68
C GLY A 145 18.58 -39.72 -20.15
N HIS A 146 17.59 -40.00 -21.00
CA HIS A 146 17.58 -39.55 -22.40
C HIS A 146 16.16 -39.42 -22.96
N THR A 147 15.98 -38.60 -23.99
CA THR A 147 14.70 -38.43 -24.70
C THR A 147 14.53 -39.44 -25.83
N THR A 148 13.29 -39.62 -26.29
CA THR A 148 12.94 -40.48 -27.43
C THR A 148 13.76 -40.21 -28.70
N HIS A 149 14.11 -38.95 -28.96
CA HIS A 149 14.93 -38.56 -30.12
C HIS A 149 16.36 -39.12 -30.04
N ASN A 150 16.93 -39.21 -28.83
CA ASN A 150 18.29 -39.69 -28.60
C ASN A 150 18.33 -41.19 -28.25
N CYS A 151 17.21 -41.90 -28.38
CA CYS A 151 17.14 -43.32 -28.03
C CYS A 151 17.92 -44.19 -29.02
N TYR A 152 18.91 -44.92 -28.51
CA TYR A 152 19.69 -45.89 -29.30
C TYR A 152 18.81 -46.98 -29.92
N HIS A 153 17.80 -47.47 -29.18
CA HIS A 153 16.88 -48.51 -29.68
C HIS A 153 16.11 -48.02 -30.91
N LYS A 154 15.62 -46.76 -30.90
CA LYS A 154 14.92 -46.16 -32.04
C LYS A 154 15.81 -45.99 -33.27
N LYS A 155 17.09 -45.62 -33.06
CA LYS A 155 18.06 -45.53 -34.16
C LYS A 155 18.31 -46.91 -34.79
N MET A 156 18.39 -47.95 -33.97
CA MET A 156 18.62 -49.31 -34.44
C MET A 156 17.42 -49.92 -35.16
N THR A 157 16.19 -49.62 -34.77
CA THR A 157 14.99 -50.07 -35.51
C THR A 157 14.92 -49.44 -36.90
N TYR A 158 15.16 -48.13 -37.01
CA TYR A 158 15.18 -47.43 -38.30
C TYR A 158 16.24 -47.99 -39.27
N ILE A 159 17.44 -48.31 -38.76
CA ILE A 159 18.50 -48.92 -39.58
C ILE A 159 18.08 -50.32 -40.08
N ARG A 160 17.41 -51.12 -39.25
CA ARG A 160 16.90 -52.44 -39.66
C ARG A 160 15.82 -52.34 -40.75
N GLU A 161 14.89 -51.40 -40.62
CA GLU A 161 13.85 -51.16 -41.63
C GLU A 161 14.44 -50.77 -42.98
N ILE A 162 15.46 -49.90 -42.99
CA ILE A 162 16.18 -49.55 -44.23
C ILE A 162 16.84 -50.78 -44.86
N ASN A 163 17.45 -51.65 -44.06
CA ASN A 163 18.13 -52.83 -44.58
C ASN A 163 17.15 -53.88 -45.13
N LEU A 164 16.00 -54.08 -44.48
CA LEU A 164 14.93 -54.96 -44.98
C LEU A 164 14.36 -54.48 -46.31
N ASN A 165 14.12 -53.16 -46.44
CA ASN A 165 13.61 -52.58 -47.68
C ASN A 165 14.63 -52.66 -48.84
N LYS A 166 15.93 -52.63 -48.53
CA LYS A 166 17.00 -52.86 -49.52
C LYS A 166 17.06 -54.31 -49.98
N THR A 167 16.93 -55.29 -49.08
CA THR A 167 16.93 -56.71 -49.45
C THR A 167 15.73 -57.07 -50.33
N SER A 168 14.53 -56.57 -50.01
CA SER A 168 13.34 -56.79 -50.84
C SER A 168 13.42 -56.13 -52.22
N SER A 169 14.12 -54.99 -52.35
CA SER A 169 14.38 -54.36 -53.66
C SER A 169 15.40 -55.11 -54.52
N ILE A 170 16.33 -55.86 -53.91
CA ILE A 170 17.32 -56.67 -54.63
C ILE A 170 16.68 -57.95 -55.16
N GLU A 171 15.84 -58.63 -54.37
CA GLU A 171 15.13 -59.84 -54.80
C GLU A 171 14.19 -59.60 -56.00
N ILE A 172 13.49 -58.45 -56.04
CA ILE A 172 12.60 -58.09 -57.16
C ILE A 172 13.38 -57.80 -58.45
N LYS A 173 14.64 -57.36 -58.38
CA LYS A 173 15.49 -57.12 -59.55
C LYS A 173 16.12 -58.39 -60.12
N CYS A 174 16.31 -59.44 -59.32
CA CYS A 174 16.88 -60.72 -59.77
C CYS A 174 15.85 -61.69 -60.36
N LEU A 175 14.54 -61.39 -60.26
CA LEU A 175 13.43 -62.22 -60.77
C LEU A 175 12.84 -61.71 -62.11
N ARG A 176 13.49 -60.74 -62.77
CA ARG A 176 13.12 -60.23 -64.10
C ARG A 176 14.17 -60.57 -65.14
#